data_AF-A0A2S8UE42-F1
#
_entry.id   AF-A0A2S8UE42-F1
#
_cell.length_a   1.000
_cell.length_b   1.000
_cell.length_c   1.000
_cell.angle_alpha   90.00
_cell.angle_beta   90.00
_cell.angle_gamma   90.00
#
_symmetry.space_group_name_H-M   'P 1'
#
loop_
_entity.id
_entity.type
_entity.pdbx_description
1 polymer ?
#
loop_
_entity_poly.entity_id
_entity_poly.type
_entity_poly.pdbx_seq_one_letter_code
_entity_poly.pdbx_strand_id
1 'polypeptide(L)'
;MKPNKVLSIALPILLLTGCGGEDKIKEKAEAKQEEKQESKKVAKTHKVPAEFYKRDINTYCKYLEDDFKAYNNELSHISDNTTTREAIIDRIKRLERTIDMFNEVDPPKEYADVHKDVESSMEHFSKAMKLSKEVFSRKEMPKGGRTDKELLEESDNEIKKGDEYWFKFIKELGFTEGSPNRAITEAQLNELDNKEGTNLEAVEKNVVDGTELIANWGFETKNGFQPSLILKGGNPKQFEVYLYGDYPKKGNHIEGTWTYDVPSKELRLHIDKQFVNGQEAEVINKDLKYKVQNYDKKNLQLFNQDSMKITRYTKQM
;
A
#
# COMPACT_ATOMS: atom_id res chain seq x y z
N MET A 1 22.30 32.87 5.41
CA MET A 1 20.91 32.89 5.94
C MET A 1 20.32 31.49 5.79
N LYS A 2 19.43 31.13 6.71
CA LYS A 2 19.14 29.78 7.24
C LYS A 2 18.62 28.74 6.21
N PRO A 3 19.05 27.46 6.28
CA PRO A 3 18.28 26.35 5.74
C PRO A 3 17.09 26.04 6.68
N ASN A 4 15.87 26.04 6.14
CA ASN A 4 14.66 25.69 6.88
C ASN A 4 14.41 24.17 6.81
N LYS A 5 14.72 23.51 7.92
CA LYS A 5 14.08 22.36 8.57
C LYS A 5 13.40 21.27 7.70
N VAL A 6 14.03 20.10 7.77
CA VAL A 6 13.48 18.75 7.53
C VAL A 6 12.21 18.53 8.36
N LEU A 7 11.11 18.14 7.71
CA LEU A 7 9.90 17.67 8.39
C LEU A 7 10.09 16.20 8.78
N SER A 8 10.83 15.99 9.87
CA SER A 8 10.79 14.73 10.63
C SER A 8 9.39 14.63 11.24
N ILE A 9 8.64 13.57 10.94
CA ILE A 9 7.37 13.30 11.61
C ILE A 9 7.69 12.94 13.06
N ALA A 10 7.68 13.96 13.91
CA ALA A 10 7.60 13.80 15.34
C ALA A 10 6.23 13.19 15.66
N LEU A 11 6.22 11.92 16.04
CA LEU A 11 5.13 11.31 16.80
C LEU A 11 4.85 12.18 18.03
N PRO A 12 3.60 12.63 18.26
CA PRO A 12 3.27 13.36 19.47
C PRO A 12 3.34 12.39 20.67
N ILE A 13 4.40 12.56 21.45
CA ILE A 13 4.53 12.03 22.81
C ILE A 13 3.62 12.86 23.72
N LEU A 14 2.60 12.24 24.30
CA LEU A 14 1.94 12.63 25.56
C LEU A 14 1.44 11.31 26.17
N LEU A 15 1.68 10.88 27.42
CA LEU A 15 2.26 11.47 28.64
C LEU A 15 2.63 10.29 29.58
N LEU A 16 3.69 10.44 30.38
CA LEU A 16 3.63 10.41 31.86
C LEU A 16 5.02 10.73 32.42
N THR A 17 5.12 11.92 33.00
CA THR A 17 6.21 12.43 33.82
C THR A 17 6.35 11.62 35.11
N GLY A 18 7.58 11.23 35.45
CA GLY A 18 7.99 10.76 36.78
C GLY A 18 9.43 11.20 37.04
N CYS A 19 9.59 12.06 38.04
CA CYS A 19 10.81 12.76 38.45
C CYS A 19 12.03 11.86 38.72
N GLY A 20 13.24 12.41 38.50
CA GLY A 20 14.38 12.14 39.36
C GLY A 20 15.75 12.05 38.68
N GLY A 21 16.57 13.10 38.85
CA GLY A 21 18.02 13.00 39.07
C GLY A 21 18.93 12.93 37.85
N GLU A 22 19.69 14.00 37.65
CA GLU A 22 20.90 14.06 36.82
C GLU A 22 21.93 13.00 37.28
N ASP A 23 22.56 12.28 36.34
CA ASP A 23 24.02 12.21 36.30
C ASP A 23 24.59 11.66 34.98
N LYS A 24 25.85 12.05 34.75
CA LYS A 24 26.59 12.15 33.49
C LYS A 24 26.78 10.85 32.68
N ILE A 25 26.73 11.02 31.36
CA ILE A 25 27.22 10.10 30.33
C ILE A 25 28.74 9.87 30.47
N LYS A 26 29.16 8.60 30.42
CA LYS A 26 30.46 8.18 29.88
C LYS A 26 30.25 7.00 28.93
N GLU A 27 30.74 7.16 27.71
CA GLU A 27 30.82 6.15 26.65
C GLU A 27 31.50 4.85 27.11
N LYS A 28 31.00 3.70 26.62
CA LYS A 28 31.87 2.68 26.01
C LYS A 28 31.14 1.58 25.23
N ALA A 29 31.62 1.43 24.01
CA ALA A 29 31.96 0.20 23.30
C ALA A 29 30.86 -0.75 22.82
N GLU A 30 30.78 -0.82 21.48
CA GLU A 30 30.20 -1.85 20.66
C GLU A 30 30.60 -3.27 21.09
N ALA A 31 29.62 -4.17 21.10
CA ALA A 31 29.85 -5.59 20.86
C ALA A 31 28.75 -6.09 19.91
N LYS A 32 29.11 -6.27 18.63
CA LYS A 32 28.34 -7.08 17.68
C LYS A 32 28.24 -8.49 18.24
N GLN A 33 27.03 -8.88 18.64
CA GLN A 33 26.70 -10.27 18.86
C GLN A 33 25.60 -10.63 17.86
N GLU A 34 26.02 -11.13 16.69
CA GLU A 34 25.13 -11.80 15.75
C GLU A 34 24.69 -13.12 16.39
N GLU A 35 23.56 -13.12 17.11
CA GLU A 35 22.83 -14.34 17.38
C GLU A 35 22.18 -14.81 16.07
N LYS A 36 22.74 -15.86 15.47
CA LYS A 36 22.03 -16.71 14.51
C LYS A 36 20.81 -17.31 15.22
N GLN A 37 19.66 -16.64 15.09
CA GLN A 37 18.37 -17.23 15.43
C GLN A 37 18.03 -18.27 14.34
N GLU A 38 18.08 -19.56 14.71
CA GLU A 38 17.51 -20.63 13.90
C GLU A 38 16.00 -20.40 13.71
N SER A 39 15.61 -19.98 12.50
CA SER A 39 14.23 -20.08 12.05
C SER A 39 13.88 -21.56 11.95
N LYS A 40 12.82 -22.01 12.64
CA LYS A 40 12.24 -23.34 12.42
C LYS A 40 11.86 -23.42 10.94
N LYS A 41 12.59 -24.21 10.16
CA LYS A 41 12.21 -24.50 8.77
C LYS A 41 10.85 -25.21 8.78
N VAL A 42 9.83 -24.51 8.30
CA VAL A 42 8.51 -25.07 8.04
C VAL A 42 8.66 -26.15 6.97
N ALA A 43 7.96 -27.28 7.12
CA ALA A 43 8.04 -28.36 6.16
C ALA A 43 7.33 -27.96 4.85
N LYS A 44 8.03 -28.10 3.71
CA LYS A 44 7.42 -27.93 2.39
C LYS A 44 6.44 -29.07 2.12
N THR A 45 5.17 -28.82 2.33
CA THR A 45 4.11 -29.84 2.28
C THR A 45 3.11 -29.60 1.14
N HIS A 46 3.07 -28.38 0.61
CA HIS A 46 2.13 -27.97 -0.42
C HIS A 46 2.78 -27.98 -1.81
N LYS A 47 2.61 -29.10 -2.52
CA LYS A 47 3.09 -29.23 -3.92
C LYS A 47 2.16 -28.51 -4.87
N VAL A 48 2.71 -27.57 -5.63
CA VAL A 48 1.93 -26.79 -6.62
C VAL A 48 2.37 -27.18 -8.04
N PRO A 49 1.44 -27.56 -8.93
CA PRO A 49 1.76 -27.73 -10.36
C PRO A 49 2.19 -26.41 -11.01
N ALA A 50 3.07 -26.47 -12.02
CA ALA A 50 3.69 -25.29 -12.64
C ALA A 50 2.67 -24.31 -13.23
N GLU A 51 1.59 -24.84 -13.83
CA GLU A 51 0.49 -24.09 -14.42
C GLU A 51 -0.38 -23.35 -13.39
N PHE A 52 -0.36 -23.78 -12.13
CA PHE A 52 -1.14 -23.19 -11.04
C PHE A 52 -0.32 -22.32 -10.10
N TYR A 53 1.01 -22.47 -10.11
CA TYR A 53 1.92 -21.76 -9.22
C TYR A 53 1.67 -20.25 -9.18
N LYS A 54 1.63 -19.57 -10.33
CA LYS A 54 1.39 -18.13 -10.37
C LYS A 54 0.02 -17.73 -9.81
N ARG A 55 -1.02 -18.51 -10.07
CA ARG A 55 -2.38 -18.23 -9.58
C ARG A 55 -2.46 -18.36 -8.06
N ASP A 56 -1.89 -19.44 -7.52
CA ASP A 56 -1.99 -19.79 -6.11
C ASP A 56 -1.13 -18.82 -5.29
N ILE A 57 0.09 -18.53 -5.75
CA ILE A 57 0.95 -17.50 -5.16
C ILE A 57 0.29 -16.11 -5.20
N ASN A 58 -0.32 -15.71 -6.32
CA ASN A 58 -1.02 -14.41 -6.39
C ASN A 58 -2.19 -14.32 -5.40
N THR A 59 -2.82 -15.45 -5.08
CA THR A 59 -3.85 -15.51 -4.03
C THR A 59 -3.22 -15.26 -2.66
N TYR A 60 -2.07 -15.86 -2.37
CA TYR A 60 -1.36 -15.67 -1.11
C TYR A 60 -0.82 -14.24 -0.98
N CYS A 61 -0.38 -13.62 -2.07
CA CYS A 61 0.02 -12.22 -2.10
C CYS A 61 -1.11 -11.29 -1.64
N LYS A 62 -2.34 -11.54 -2.09
CA LYS A 62 -3.52 -10.76 -1.66
C LYS A 62 -3.82 -10.94 -0.17
N TYR A 63 -3.74 -12.16 0.34
CA TYR A 63 -3.91 -12.42 1.77
C TYR A 63 -2.85 -11.68 2.59
N LEU A 64 -1.59 -11.70 2.15
CA LEU A 64 -0.51 -11.02 2.84
C LEU A 64 -0.72 -9.51 2.85
N GLU A 65 -1.12 -8.95 1.71
CA GLU A 65 -1.44 -7.52 1.59
C GLU A 65 -2.62 -7.12 2.50
N ASP A 66 -3.71 -7.87 2.49
CA ASP A 66 -4.89 -7.61 3.32
C ASP A 66 -4.57 -7.72 4.81
N ASP A 67 -3.77 -8.72 5.20
CA ASP A 67 -3.35 -8.91 6.59
C ASP A 67 -2.41 -7.78 7.06
N PHE A 68 -1.48 -7.31 6.21
CA PHE A 68 -0.63 -6.16 6.52
C PHE A 68 -1.44 -4.86 6.62
N LYS A 69 -2.42 -4.64 5.73
CA LYS A 69 -3.34 -3.50 5.81
C LYS A 69 -4.12 -3.54 7.12
N ALA A 70 -4.68 -4.68 7.47
CA ALA A 70 -5.42 -4.85 8.72
C ALA A 70 -4.54 -4.63 9.95
N TYR A 71 -3.32 -5.17 9.96
CA TYR A 71 -2.33 -4.93 11.01
C TYR A 71 -2.01 -3.44 11.19
N ASN A 72 -1.67 -2.76 10.09
CA ASN A 72 -1.34 -1.33 10.10
C ASN A 72 -2.53 -0.46 10.53
N ASN A 73 -3.75 -0.84 10.17
CA ASN A 73 -4.95 -0.16 10.62
C ASN A 73 -5.10 -0.25 12.14
N GLU A 74 -4.98 -1.45 12.73
CA GLU A 74 -5.01 -1.60 14.20
C GLU A 74 -3.90 -0.78 14.86
N LEU A 75 -2.67 -0.83 14.32
CA LEU A 75 -1.56 -0.02 14.85
C LEU A 75 -1.86 1.48 14.85
N SER A 76 -2.53 2.00 13.82
CA SER A 76 -2.84 3.44 13.73
C SER A 76 -3.83 3.92 14.81
N HIS A 77 -4.59 2.98 15.37
CA HIS A 77 -5.64 3.19 16.37
C HIS A 77 -5.21 2.80 17.80
N ILE A 78 -3.92 2.51 18.01
CA ILE A 78 -3.43 2.16 19.35
C ILE A 78 -3.28 3.40 20.24
N SER A 79 -2.95 4.55 19.63
CA SER A 79 -2.68 5.81 20.34
C SER A 79 -3.95 6.53 20.79
N ASP A 80 -5.07 6.32 20.09
CA ASP A 80 -6.39 6.85 20.42
C ASP A 80 -7.23 5.88 21.29
N ASN A 81 -6.65 4.73 21.69
CA ASN A 81 -7.28 3.66 22.46
C ASN A 81 -8.55 3.07 21.82
N THR A 82 -8.74 3.21 20.50
CA THR A 82 -9.87 2.61 19.79
C THR A 82 -9.62 1.16 19.38
N THR A 83 -8.38 0.67 19.49
CA THR A 83 -8.04 -0.76 19.43
C THR A 83 -7.39 -1.28 20.72
N THR A 84 -7.13 -2.59 20.77
CA THR A 84 -6.48 -3.27 21.91
C THR A 84 -5.15 -3.92 21.50
N ARG A 85 -4.26 -4.15 22.47
CA ARG A 85 -3.02 -4.92 22.25
C ARG A 85 -3.34 -6.33 21.76
N GLU A 86 -4.38 -6.95 22.30
CA GLU A 86 -4.88 -8.26 21.90
C GLU A 86 -5.32 -8.29 20.44
N ALA A 87 -6.02 -7.25 19.97
CA ALA A 87 -6.41 -7.12 18.56
C ALA A 87 -5.19 -7.06 17.63
N ILE A 88 -4.15 -6.32 18.01
CA ILE A 88 -2.88 -6.26 17.26
C ILE A 88 -2.21 -7.64 17.25
N ILE A 89 -2.14 -8.32 18.39
CA ILE A 89 -1.60 -9.69 18.47
C ILE A 89 -2.37 -10.65 17.56
N ASP A 90 -3.70 -10.53 17.48
CA ASP A 90 -4.53 -11.36 16.60
C ASP A 90 -4.33 -11.04 15.11
N ARG A 91 -3.96 -9.80 14.74
CA ARG A 91 -3.48 -9.48 13.38
C ARG A 91 -2.12 -10.11 13.11
N ILE A 92 -1.19 -10.03 14.06
CA ILE A 92 0.13 -10.67 13.92
C ILE A 92 -0.03 -12.19 13.70
N LYS A 93 -0.91 -12.87 14.44
CA LYS A 93 -1.19 -14.30 14.23
C LYS A 93 -1.73 -14.62 12.83
N ARG A 94 -2.49 -13.71 12.20
CA ARG A 94 -2.96 -13.88 10.82
C ARG A 94 -1.82 -13.72 9.83
N LEU A 95 -1.00 -12.68 9.99
CA LEU A 95 0.24 -12.50 9.22
C LEU A 95 1.17 -13.71 9.33
N GLU A 96 1.40 -14.24 10.54
CA GLU A 96 2.19 -15.46 10.76
C GLU A 96 1.64 -16.66 9.95
N ARG A 97 0.32 -16.87 9.92
CA ARG A 97 -0.30 -17.94 9.12
C ARG A 97 -0.11 -17.73 7.62
N THR A 98 -0.29 -16.50 7.14
CA THR A 98 -0.13 -16.19 5.72
C THR A 98 1.32 -16.33 5.29
N ILE A 99 2.28 -15.95 6.14
CA ILE A 99 3.72 -16.22 5.96
C ILE A 99 3.99 -17.73 5.86
N ASP A 100 3.38 -18.53 6.74
CA ASP A 100 3.53 -20.00 6.71
C ASP A 100 3.00 -20.59 5.38
N MET A 101 1.91 -20.06 4.83
CA MET A 101 1.38 -20.52 3.54
C MET A 101 2.40 -20.39 2.40
N PHE A 102 3.25 -19.36 2.39
CA PHE A 102 4.34 -19.24 1.42
C PHE A 102 5.46 -20.25 1.70
N ASN A 103 5.86 -20.40 2.96
CA ASN A 103 6.96 -21.29 3.36
C ASN A 103 6.62 -22.79 3.20
N GLU A 104 5.34 -23.14 3.23
CA GLU A 104 4.85 -24.51 3.01
C GLU A 104 4.87 -24.93 1.53
N VAL A 105 5.02 -23.98 0.59
CA VAL A 105 5.06 -24.27 -0.85
C VAL A 105 6.31 -25.07 -1.21
N ASP A 106 6.10 -26.19 -1.88
CA ASP A 106 7.12 -26.91 -2.63
C ASP A 106 7.05 -26.43 -4.09
N PRO A 107 7.90 -25.47 -4.52
CA PRO A 107 7.76 -24.82 -5.81
C PRO A 107 8.11 -25.76 -6.97
N PRO A 108 7.45 -25.63 -8.13
CA PRO A 108 7.88 -26.30 -9.35
C PRO A 108 9.33 -25.93 -9.69
N LYS A 109 10.06 -26.83 -10.35
CA LYS A 109 11.47 -26.59 -10.74
C LYS A 109 11.67 -25.27 -11.48
N GLU A 110 10.74 -24.89 -12.35
CA GLU A 110 10.78 -23.66 -13.16
C GLU A 110 10.68 -22.38 -12.32
N TYR A 111 10.14 -22.45 -11.10
CA TYR A 111 9.98 -21.32 -10.20
C TYR A 111 10.85 -21.43 -8.95
N ALA A 112 11.66 -22.48 -8.79
CA ALA A 112 12.41 -22.75 -7.57
C ALA A 112 13.39 -21.62 -7.21
N ASP A 113 13.99 -20.95 -8.20
CA ASP A 113 14.90 -19.84 -7.95
C ASP A 113 14.16 -18.55 -7.55
N VAL A 114 13.09 -18.20 -8.28
CA VAL A 114 12.23 -17.06 -7.95
C VAL A 114 11.59 -17.24 -6.57
N HIS A 115 11.21 -18.46 -6.22
CA HIS A 115 10.58 -18.78 -4.93
C HIS A 115 11.52 -18.54 -3.73
N LYS A 116 12.85 -18.62 -3.90
CA LYS A 116 13.80 -18.29 -2.82
C LYS A 116 13.70 -16.83 -2.37
N ASP A 117 13.33 -15.93 -3.27
CA ASP A 117 13.13 -14.53 -2.92
C ASP A 117 11.90 -14.36 -2.01
N VAL A 118 10.79 -15.05 -2.29
CA VAL A 118 9.63 -14.98 -1.37
C VAL A 118 9.92 -15.65 -0.03
N GLU A 119 10.66 -16.75 0.01
CA GLU A 119 11.10 -17.37 1.27
C GLU A 119 11.97 -16.40 2.10
N SER A 120 12.90 -15.70 1.44
CA SER A 120 13.78 -14.71 2.10
C SER A 120 12.96 -13.53 2.64
N SER A 121 11.99 -13.06 1.85
CA SER A 121 11.04 -12.03 2.28
C SER A 121 10.25 -12.46 3.52
N MET A 122 9.69 -13.67 3.48
CA MET A 122 8.91 -14.25 4.58
C MET A 122 9.73 -14.43 5.86
N GLU A 123 11.01 -14.77 5.76
CA GLU A 123 11.90 -14.87 6.91
C GLU A 123 12.03 -13.53 7.63
N HIS A 124 12.24 -12.45 6.88
CA HIS A 124 12.35 -11.10 7.41
C HIS A 124 11.02 -10.60 8.00
N PHE A 125 9.88 -10.83 7.31
CA PHE A 125 8.56 -10.50 7.86
C PHE A 125 8.26 -11.28 9.14
N SER A 126 8.65 -12.55 9.21
CA SER A 126 8.50 -13.35 10.43
C SER A 126 9.29 -12.76 11.61
N LYS A 127 10.54 -12.35 11.38
CA LYS A 127 11.37 -11.67 12.40
C LYS A 127 10.72 -10.37 12.88
N ALA A 128 10.25 -9.53 11.95
CA ALA A 128 9.54 -8.31 12.30
C ALA A 128 8.29 -8.57 13.15
N MET A 129 7.47 -9.54 12.74
CA MET A 129 6.24 -9.90 13.46
C MET A 129 6.54 -10.44 14.86
N LYS A 130 7.62 -11.20 15.04
CA LYS A 130 8.08 -11.66 16.35
C LYS A 130 8.46 -10.49 17.27
N LEU A 131 9.21 -9.50 16.76
CA LEU A 131 9.59 -8.30 17.50
C LEU A 131 8.37 -7.46 17.89
N SER A 132 7.46 -7.24 16.94
CA SER A 132 6.20 -6.53 17.19
C SER A 132 5.34 -7.25 18.25
N LYS A 133 5.22 -8.58 18.15
CA LYS A 133 4.48 -9.39 19.12
C LYS A 133 5.08 -9.34 20.51
N GLU A 134 6.41 -9.27 20.62
CA GLU A 134 7.10 -9.06 21.89
C GLU A 134 6.63 -7.76 22.54
N VAL A 135 6.60 -6.65 21.79
CA VAL A 135 6.14 -5.34 22.28
C VAL A 135 4.69 -5.40 22.76
N PHE A 136 3.78 -5.92 21.94
CA PHE A 136 2.36 -5.91 22.28
C PHE A 136 1.97 -6.95 23.34
N SER A 137 2.81 -7.95 23.60
CA SER A 137 2.57 -8.95 24.66
C SER A 137 3.17 -8.57 26.01
N ARG A 138 3.99 -7.51 26.09
CA ARG A 138 4.58 -7.03 27.35
C ARG A 138 3.50 -6.48 28.28
N LYS A 139 3.51 -6.97 29.52
CA LYS A 139 2.69 -6.43 30.62
C LYS A 139 3.40 -5.30 31.38
N GLU A 140 4.73 -5.37 31.43
CA GLU A 140 5.60 -4.39 32.10
C GLU A 140 6.89 -4.20 31.28
N MET A 141 7.54 -3.04 31.43
CA MET A 141 8.82 -2.75 30.78
C MET A 141 9.96 -3.57 31.42
N PRO A 142 10.82 -4.22 30.64
CA PRO A 142 11.93 -5.00 31.17
C PRO A 142 12.98 -4.09 31.82
N LYS A 143 13.41 -4.43 33.05
CA LYS A 143 14.54 -3.76 33.70
C LYS A 143 15.85 -4.12 32.99
N GLY A 144 16.44 -3.15 32.29
CA GLY A 144 17.73 -3.33 31.59
C GLY A 144 17.65 -4.11 30.26
N GLY A 145 16.46 -4.26 29.69
CA GLY A 145 16.24 -4.86 28.37
C GLY A 145 15.94 -3.82 27.28
N ARG A 146 15.83 -4.30 26.03
CA ARG A 146 15.44 -3.46 24.88
C ARG A 146 14.08 -2.79 25.11
N THR A 147 14.01 -1.51 24.86
CA THR A 147 12.78 -0.70 24.89
C THR A 147 11.84 -1.09 23.77
N ASP A 148 10.54 -0.80 23.94
CA ASP A 148 9.55 -1.02 22.89
C ASP A 148 9.90 -0.25 21.60
N LYS A 149 10.50 0.95 21.74
CA LYS A 149 10.96 1.75 20.61
C LYS A 149 12.06 1.03 19.82
N GLU A 150 13.10 0.53 20.49
CA GLU A 150 14.19 -0.19 19.83
C GLU A 150 13.69 -1.45 19.12
N LEU A 151 12.75 -2.18 19.74
CA LEU A 151 12.12 -3.35 19.12
C LEU A 151 11.30 -3.02 17.88
N LEU A 152 10.51 -1.93 17.92
CA LEU A 152 9.72 -1.51 16.77
C LEU A 152 10.61 -0.96 15.64
N GLU A 153 11.68 -0.23 15.96
CA GLU A 153 12.66 0.22 14.96
C GLU A 153 13.38 -0.97 14.30
N GLU A 154 13.74 -2.00 15.07
CA GLU A 154 14.30 -3.25 14.55
C GLU A 154 13.27 -4.00 13.69
N SER A 155 12.02 -4.06 14.13
CA SER A 155 10.90 -4.65 13.38
C SER A 155 10.74 -3.95 12.02
N ASP A 156 10.71 -2.62 11.99
CA ASP A 156 10.60 -1.83 10.76
C ASP A 156 11.78 -2.07 9.82
N ASN A 157 12.99 -2.25 10.35
CA ASN A 157 14.17 -2.56 9.54
C ASN A 157 14.11 -3.97 8.94
N GLU A 158 13.59 -4.95 9.68
CA GLU A 158 13.34 -6.29 9.13
C GLU A 158 12.25 -6.27 8.07
N ILE A 159 11.16 -5.48 8.23
CA ILE A 159 10.16 -5.30 7.18
C ILE A 159 10.82 -4.77 5.89
N LYS A 160 11.63 -3.71 5.99
CA LYS A 160 12.31 -3.12 4.82
C LYS A 160 13.21 -4.13 4.09
N LYS A 161 13.97 -4.95 4.84
CA LYS A 161 14.78 -6.03 4.23
C LYS A 161 13.90 -7.08 3.55
N GLY A 162 12.78 -7.44 4.17
CA GLY A 162 11.82 -8.37 3.58
C GLY A 162 11.21 -7.84 2.30
N ASP A 163 10.95 -6.53 2.23
CA ASP A 163 10.42 -5.86 1.05
C ASP A 163 11.39 -5.92 -0.14
N GLU A 164 12.70 -5.79 0.08
CA GLU A 164 13.71 -5.89 -0.99
C GLU A 164 13.59 -7.22 -1.78
N TYR A 165 13.44 -8.33 -1.06
CA TYR A 165 13.22 -9.65 -1.66
C TYR A 165 11.81 -9.81 -2.23
N TRP A 166 10.80 -9.27 -1.55
CA TRP A 166 9.40 -9.27 -2.04
C TRP A 166 9.28 -8.62 -3.41
N PHE A 167 9.89 -7.44 -3.59
CA PHE A 167 9.85 -6.72 -4.85
C PHE A 167 10.52 -7.50 -5.98
N LYS A 168 11.67 -8.12 -5.69
CA LYS A 168 12.37 -8.98 -6.65
C LYS A 168 11.48 -10.13 -7.10
N PHE A 169 10.83 -10.79 -6.14
CA PHE A 169 9.87 -11.88 -6.39
C PHE A 169 8.69 -11.48 -7.27
N ILE A 170 7.96 -10.42 -6.91
CA ILE A 170 6.78 -9.93 -7.65
C ILE A 170 7.17 -9.55 -9.09
N LYS A 171 8.30 -8.87 -9.25
CA LYS A 171 8.86 -8.47 -10.55
C LYS A 171 9.21 -9.67 -11.42
N GLU A 172 9.87 -10.69 -10.87
CA GLU A 172 10.27 -11.88 -11.61
C GLU A 172 9.10 -12.78 -12.01
N LEU A 173 8.02 -12.84 -11.19
CA LEU A 173 6.81 -13.57 -11.55
C LEU A 173 5.95 -12.88 -12.60
N GLY A 174 6.22 -11.60 -12.88
CA GLY A 174 5.43 -10.79 -13.81
C GLY A 174 4.04 -10.48 -13.27
N PHE A 175 3.88 -10.44 -11.95
CA PHE A 175 2.69 -9.87 -11.34
C PHE A 175 2.78 -8.35 -11.52
N THR A 176 1.77 -7.76 -12.16
CA THR A 176 1.73 -6.32 -12.45
C THR A 176 1.21 -5.49 -11.27
N GLU A 177 0.85 -6.11 -10.14
CA GLU A 177 0.34 -5.43 -8.94
C GLU A 177 0.70 -6.22 -7.68
N GLY A 178 1.01 -5.53 -6.57
CA GLY A 178 1.18 -6.13 -5.24
C GLY A 178 2.44 -5.67 -4.51
N SER A 179 2.42 -4.47 -3.94
CA SER A 179 3.38 -4.08 -2.90
C SER A 179 2.63 -3.72 -1.62
N PRO A 180 3.06 -4.22 -0.45
CA PRO A 180 2.69 -3.64 0.83
C PRO A 180 3.26 -2.21 0.94
N ASN A 181 2.64 -1.42 1.81
CA ASN A 181 2.75 0.03 1.85
C ASN A 181 4.06 0.52 2.51
N ARG A 182 4.79 1.42 1.80
CA ARG A 182 5.80 2.44 2.22
C ARG A 182 7.28 1.98 2.32
N ALA A 183 8.30 2.65 1.77
CA ALA A 183 8.44 3.97 1.14
C ALA A 183 9.14 3.84 -0.22
N ILE A 184 8.53 4.40 -1.27
CA ILE A 184 9.12 4.45 -2.62
C ILE A 184 10.17 5.56 -2.63
N THR A 185 11.42 5.23 -2.97
CA THR A 185 12.45 6.25 -3.22
C THR A 185 12.20 6.90 -4.59
N GLU A 186 12.58 8.18 -4.79
CA GLU A 186 12.46 8.86 -6.09
C GLU A 186 13.11 8.07 -7.25
N ALA A 187 14.16 7.29 -6.97
CA ALA A 187 14.79 6.40 -7.94
C ALA A 187 13.90 5.22 -8.36
N GLN A 188 13.11 4.65 -7.43
CA GLN A 188 12.15 3.57 -7.71
C GLN A 188 10.88 4.09 -8.40
N LEU A 189 10.48 5.34 -8.13
CA LEU A 189 9.42 6.03 -8.89
C LEU A 189 9.80 6.12 -10.38
N ASN A 190 11.04 6.54 -10.66
CA ASN A 190 11.56 6.64 -12.03
C ASN A 190 11.76 5.28 -12.74
N GLU A 191 11.97 4.17 -12.00
CA GLU A 191 12.08 2.83 -12.61
C GLU A 191 10.72 2.17 -12.88
N LEU A 192 9.69 2.44 -12.06
CA LEU A 192 8.30 2.06 -12.33
C LEU A 192 7.72 2.87 -13.51
N ASP A 193 8.12 4.13 -13.63
CA ASP A 193 7.72 5.03 -14.73
C ASP A 193 8.09 4.48 -16.12
N ASN A 194 9.15 3.67 -16.22
CA ASN A 194 9.65 3.15 -17.50
C ASN A 194 9.04 1.80 -17.94
N LYS A 195 8.27 1.09 -17.09
CA LYS A 195 7.75 -0.26 -17.40
C LYS A 195 6.23 -0.38 -17.59
N GLU A 196 5.44 0.61 -17.16
CA GLU A 196 3.96 0.53 -17.08
C GLU A 196 3.19 1.51 -18.01
N GLY A 197 3.89 2.20 -18.92
CA GLY A 197 3.26 3.18 -19.83
C GLY A 197 2.88 4.51 -19.15
N THR A 198 3.39 4.74 -17.94
CA THR A 198 3.41 6.06 -17.28
C THR A 198 4.23 7.03 -18.12
N ASN A 199 3.73 8.24 -18.28
CA ASN A 199 4.40 9.28 -19.06
C ASN A 199 4.10 10.64 -18.41
N LEU A 200 4.81 10.92 -17.32
CA LEU A 200 4.64 12.16 -16.56
C LEU A 200 5.05 13.40 -17.37
N GLU A 201 6.01 13.26 -18.29
CA GLU A 201 6.36 14.33 -19.24
C GLU A 201 5.15 14.69 -20.12
N ALA A 202 4.39 13.70 -20.60
CA ALA A 202 3.16 13.95 -21.35
C ALA A 202 2.10 14.64 -20.49
N VAL A 203 1.98 14.28 -19.21
CA VAL A 203 1.09 14.98 -18.27
C VAL A 203 1.52 16.44 -18.11
N GLU A 204 2.79 16.70 -17.84
CA GLU A 204 3.33 18.06 -17.69
C GLU A 204 3.17 18.91 -18.94
N LYS A 205 3.34 18.30 -20.10
CA LYS A 205 3.19 18.96 -21.40
C LYS A 205 1.74 19.25 -21.76
N ASN A 206 0.82 18.37 -21.39
CA ASN A 206 -0.56 18.39 -21.90
C ASN A 206 -1.63 18.79 -20.87
N VAL A 207 -1.32 18.84 -19.57
CA VAL A 207 -2.24 19.24 -18.49
C VAL A 207 -1.71 20.51 -17.83
N VAL A 208 -2.25 21.66 -18.22
CA VAL A 208 -1.76 22.96 -17.72
C VAL A 208 -2.41 23.29 -16.38
N ASP A 209 -3.74 23.21 -16.30
CA ASP A 209 -4.51 23.56 -15.10
C ASP A 209 -5.55 22.48 -14.71
N GLY A 210 -5.56 21.36 -15.45
CA GLY A 210 -6.47 20.24 -15.24
C GLY A 210 -7.76 20.35 -16.03
N THR A 211 -8.11 21.51 -16.61
CA THR A 211 -9.31 21.63 -17.47
C THR A 211 -9.23 20.75 -18.71
N GLU A 212 -8.03 20.39 -19.16
CA GLU A 212 -7.83 19.46 -20.28
C GLU A 212 -8.36 18.06 -19.98
N LEU A 213 -8.49 17.69 -18.70
CA LEU A 213 -9.04 16.40 -18.28
C LEU A 213 -10.57 16.33 -18.45
N ILE A 214 -11.25 17.45 -18.72
CA ILE A 214 -12.70 17.50 -18.96
C ILE A 214 -13.03 16.69 -20.22
N ALA A 215 -13.68 15.54 -20.02
CA ALA A 215 -14.19 14.68 -21.09
C ALA A 215 -15.08 13.56 -20.50
N ASN A 216 -15.69 12.81 -21.42
CA ASN A 216 -16.21 11.48 -21.15
C ASN A 216 -15.10 10.46 -21.37
N TRP A 217 -14.70 9.79 -20.30
CA TRP A 217 -13.66 8.77 -20.25
C TRP A 217 -14.31 7.40 -20.06
N GLY A 218 -13.80 6.41 -20.78
CA GLY A 218 -14.42 5.10 -20.82
C GLY A 218 -13.52 4.04 -21.44
N PHE A 219 -14.13 2.93 -21.81
CA PHE A 219 -13.46 1.76 -22.35
C PHE A 219 -14.05 1.38 -23.70
N GLU A 220 -13.19 1.02 -24.65
CA GLU A 220 -13.62 0.38 -25.87
C GLU A 220 -14.00 -1.07 -25.58
N THR A 221 -15.24 -1.44 -25.93
CA THR A 221 -15.74 -2.81 -25.77
C THR A 221 -16.17 -3.36 -27.12
N LYS A 222 -16.44 -4.67 -27.19
CA LYS A 222 -17.03 -5.29 -28.39
C LYS A 222 -18.39 -4.68 -28.78
N ASN A 223 -19.07 -4.05 -27.83
CA ASN A 223 -20.39 -3.45 -28.00
C ASN A 223 -20.33 -1.91 -28.19
N GLY A 224 -19.13 -1.37 -28.41
CA GLY A 224 -18.86 0.06 -28.55
C GLY A 224 -18.26 0.68 -27.29
N PHE A 225 -18.10 2.01 -27.34
CA PHE A 225 -17.52 2.79 -26.26
C PHE A 225 -18.45 2.83 -25.05
N GLN A 226 -17.90 2.52 -23.87
CA GLN A 226 -18.63 2.51 -22.60
C GLN A 226 -18.08 3.58 -21.65
N PRO A 227 -18.79 4.72 -21.46
CA PRO A 227 -18.40 5.74 -20.48
C PRO A 227 -18.37 5.17 -19.06
N SER A 228 -17.38 5.61 -18.27
CA SER A 228 -17.22 5.21 -16.88
C SER A 228 -16.83 6.37 -15.97
N LEU A 229 -16.05 7.34 -16.45
CA LEU A 229 -15.70 8.56 -15.73
C LEU A 229 -16.06 9.77 -16.59
N ILE A 230 -16.85 10.69 -16.05
CA ILE A 230 -17.23 11.92 -16.73
C ILE A 230 -16.72 13.08 -15.90
N LEU A 231 -15.77 13.84 -16.43
CA LEU A 231 -15.29 15.07 -15.82
C LEU A 231 -15.90 16.25 -16.57
N LYS A 232 -16.66 17.09 -15.86
CA LYS A 232 -17.36 18.25 -16.40
C LYS A 232 -16.68 19.53 -15.89
N GLY A 233 -16.66 20.55 -16.74
CA GLY A 233 -16.30 21.91 -16.33
C GLY A 233 -17.38 22.55 -15.46
N GLY A 234 -17.15 23.81 -15.09
CA GLY A 234 -18.06 24.59 -14.24
C GLY A 234 -17.36 25.17 -13.01
N ASN A 235 -18.14 25.86 -12.18
CA ASN A 235 -17.69 26.36 -10.88
C ASN A 235 -18.80 26.13 -9.83
N PRO A 236 -18.76 25.02 -9.05
CA PRO A 236 -17.68 24.02 -9.02
C PRO A 236 -17.67 23.10 -10.25
N LYS A 237 -16.50 22.50 -10.53
CA LYS A 237 -16.36 21.45 -11.55
C LYS A 237 -17.03 20.18 -11.03
N GLN A 238 -17.78 19.47 -11.87
CA GLN A 238 -18.58 18.30 -11.48
C GLN A 238 -18.06 17.01 -12.11
N PHE A 239 -18.29 15.87 -11.47
CA PHE A 239 -18.00 14.56 -12.05
C PHE A 239 -19.14 13.57 -11.86
N GLU A 240 -19.13 12.52 -12.68
CA GLU A 240 -19.92 11.31 -12.49
C GLU A 240 -19.03 10.08 -12.75
N VAL A 241 -19.12 9.04 -11.92
CA VAL A 241 -18.47 7.74 -12.15
C VAL A 241 -19.51 6.64 -12.12
N TYR A 242 -19.46 5.75 -13.10
CA TYR A 242 -20.40 4.64 -13.30
C TYR A 242 -19.70 3.29 -13.12
N LEU A 243 -20.37 2.36 -12.44
CA LEU A 243 -19.97 0.95 -12.45
C LEU A 243 -20.33 0.31 -13.81
N TYR A 244 -19.60 -0.75 -14.17
CA TYR A 244 -19.62 -1.43 -15.47
C TYR A 244 -21.00 -1.46 -16.17
N GLY A 245 -21.15 -0.66 -17.23
CA GLY A 245 -22.28 -0.70 -18.16
C GLY A 245 -23.53 0.06 -17.71
N ASP A 246 -23.49 0.70 -16.54
CA ASP A 246 -24.65 1.40 -15.98
C ASP A 246 -24.88 2.78 -16.56
N TYR A 247 -23.94 3.31 -17.34
CA TYR A 247 -24.19 4.50 -18.13
C TYR A 247 -25.14 4.17 -19.31
N PRO A 248 -26.19 4.98 -19.58
CA PRO A 248 -26.61 6.21 -18.91
C PRO A 248 -27.73 5.99 -17.87
N LYS A 249 -28.03 4.75 -17.48
CA LYS A 249 -29.15 4.37 -16.61
C LYS A 249 -29.07 4.97 -15.20
N LYS A 250 -27.88 5.39 -14.74
CA LYS A 250 -27.64 6.00 -13.42
C LYS A 250 -28.11 5.11 -12.24
N GLY A 251 -28.12 3.79 -12.43
CA GLY A 251 -28.46 2.83 -11.37
C GLY A 251 -27.39 2.76 -10.29
N ASN A 252 -26.15 2.49 -10.70
CA ASN A 252 -24.99 2.44 -9.81
C ASN A 252 -23.95 3.47 -10.25
N HIS A 253 -23.93 4.61 -9.57
CA HIS A 253 -23.01 5.69 -9.87
C HIS A 253 -22.71 6.54 -8.63
N ILE A 254 -21.59 7.26 -8.69
CA ILE A 254 -21.26 8.33 -7.74
C ILE A 254 -21.17 9.65 -8.50
N GLU A 255 -21.54 10.73 -7.84
CA GLU A 255 -21.45 12.08 -8.38
C GLU A 255 -21.01 13.08 -7.31
N GLY A 256 -20.43 14.19 -7.77
CA GLY A 256 -20.02 15.27 -6.90
C GLY A 256 -19.12 16.27 -7.61
N THR A 257 -18.16 16.82 -6.89
CA THR A 257 -17.23 17.83 -7.42
C THR A 257 -15.81 17.29 -7.55
N TRP A 258 -14.99 17.92 -8.39
CA TRP A 258 -13.59 17.51 -8.52
C TRP A 258 -12.63 18.69 -8.58
N THR A 259 -11.41 18.42 -8.12
CA THR A 259 -10.29 19.37 -8.17
C THR A 259 -9.06 18.69 -8.76
N TYR A 260 -8.16 19.49 -9.31
CA TYR A 260 -6.87 19.01 -9.79
C TYR A 260 -5.77 19.92 -9.26
N ASP A 261 -4.77 19.32 -8.63
CA ASP A 261 -3.57 20.01 -8.16
C ASP A 261 -2.43 19.79 -9.15
N VAL A 262 -1.99 20.87 -9.81
CA VAL A 262 -0.97 20.81 -10.87
C VAL A 262 0.40 20.36 -10.33
N PRO A 263 0.93 20.90 -9.21
CA PRO A 263 2.22 20.48 -8.68
C PRO A 263 2.28 18.98 -8.36
N SER A 264 1.27 18.46 -7.66
CA SER A 264 1.19 17.06 -7.29
C SER A 264 0.55 16.17 -8.35
N LYS A 265 0.09 16.71 -9.48
CA LYS A 265 -0.62 15.99 -10.55
C LYS A 265 -1.77 15.12 -10.02
N GLU A 266 -2.46 15.62 -9.01
CA GLU A 266 -3.45 14.86 -8.25
C GLU A 266 -4.86 15.31 -8.62
N LEU A 267 -5.67 14.38 -9.13
CA LEU A 267 -7.11 14.53 -9.36
C LEU A 267 -7.84 14.04 -8.11
N ARG A 268 -8.64 14.91 -7.49
CA ARG A 268 -9.49 14.56 -6.34
C ARG A 268 -10.94 14.60 -6.74
N LEU A 269 -11.68 13.54 -6.42
CA LEU A 269 -13.13 13.46 -6.57
C LEU A 269 -13.76 13.55 -5.18
N HIS A 270 -14.55 14.60 -4.95
CA HIS A 270 -15.30 14.85 -3.72
C HIS A 270 -16.73 14.35 -3.92
N ILE A 271 -17.06 13.21 -3.33
CA ILE A 271 -18.33 12.50 -3.52
C ILE A 271 -19.40 13.18 -2.68
N ASP A 272 -20.41 13.71 -3.37
CA ASP A 272 -21.59 14.29 -2.74
C ASP A 272 -22.69 13.22 -2.59
N LYS A 273 -22.84 12.35 -3.60
CA LYS A 273 -23.87 11.31 -3.63
C LYS A 273 -23.36 10.00 -4.21
N GLN A 274 -23.90 8.93 -3.69
CA GLN A 274 -23.74 7.58 -4.21
C GLN A 274 -25.11 6.96 -4.43
N PHE A 275 -25.28 6.26 -5.55
CA PHE A 275 -26.49 5.52 -5.87
C PHE A 275 -26.15 4.04 -6.06
N VAL A 276 -27.00 3.19 -5.50
CA VAL A 276 -26.97 1.73 -5.68
C VAL A 276 -28.35 1.28 -6.12
N ASN A 277 -28.43 0.60 -7.27
CA ASN A 277 -29.70 0.18 -7.88
C ASN A 277 -30.75 1.29 -8.00
N GLY A 278 -30.30 2.52 -8.26
CA GLY A 278 -31.14 3.71 -8.45
C GLY A 278 -31.61 4.38 -7.15
N GLN A 279 -31.20 3.87 -5.99
CA GLN A 279 -31.48 4.48 -4.69
C GLN A 279 -30.24 5.16 -4.14
N GLU A 280 -30.41 6.35 -3.57
CA GLU A 280 -29.33 7.06 -2.88
C GLU A 280 -28.88 6.23 -1.66
N ALA A 281 -27.59 6.02 -1.54
CA ALA A 281 -26.93 5.24 -0.50
C ALA A 281 -25.98 6.14 0.31
N GLU A 282 -25.62 5.68 1.50
CA GLU A 282 -24.66 6.39 2.34
C GLU A 282 -23.27 6.46 1.66
N VAL A 283 -22.68 7.66 1.65
CA VAL A 283 -21.33 7.91 1.16
C VAL A 283 -20.33 7.62 2.29
N ILE A 284 -19.76 6.42 2.27
CA ILE A 284 -18.76 5.97 3.27
C ILE A 284 -17.41 6.66 3.03
N ASN A 285 -17.00 6.79 1.76
CA ASN A 285 -15.76 7.46 1.35
C ASN A 285 -16.10 8.75 0.63
N LYS A 286 -15.79 9.90 1.26
CA LYS A 286 -16.12 11.22 0.71
C LYS A 286 -15.13 11.73 -0.33
N ASP A 287 -13.92 11.19 -0.33
CA ASP A 287 -12.84 11.63 -1.22
C ASP A 287 -12.19 10.43 -1.89
N LEU A 288 -11.97 10.53 -3.19
CA LEU A 288 -11.11 9.61 -3.95
C LEU A 288 -9.94 10.40 -4.53
N LYS A 289 -8.72 9.91 -4.30
CA LYS A 289 -7.49 10.56 -4.77
C LYS A 289 -6.82 9.74 -5.86
N TYR A 290 -6.54 10.42 -6.97
CA TYR A 290 -5.88 9.82 -8.13
C TYR A 290 -4.65 10.61 -8.51
N LYS A 291 -3.55 9.93 -8.76
CA LYS A 291 -2.41 10.50 -9.50
C LYS A 291 -2.67 10.36 -11.00
N VAL A 292 -2.58 11.46 -11.75
CA VAL A 292 -2.58 11.41 -13.22
C VAL A 292 -1.17 10.99 -13.67
N GLN A 293 -1.08 9.80 -14.24
CA GLN A 293 0.21 9.17 -14.61
C GLN A 293 0.51 9.25 -16.11
N ASN A 294 -0.51 9.42 -16.95
CA ASN A 294 -0.34 9.63 -18.38
C ASN A 294 -1.55 10.41 -18.92
N TYR A 295 -1.29 11.37 -19.80
CA TYR A 295 -2.32 12.07 -20.55
C TYR A 295 -1.77 12.53 -21.91
N ASP A 296 -2.33 11.99 -22.99
CA ASP A 296 -1.94 12.30 -24.38
C ASP A 296 -3.08 12.92 -25.20
N LYS A 297 -4.12 13.43 -24.53
CA LYS A 297 -5.38 13.97 -25.08
C LYS A 297 -6.38 12.92 -25.58
N LYS A 298 -5.96 11.68 -25.82
CA LYS A 298 -6.82 10.55 -26.21
C LYS A 298 -6.94 9.50 -25.10
N ASN A 299 -5.89 9.35 -24.30
CA ASN A 299 -5.78 8.38 -23.24
C ASN A 299 -5.52 9.11 -21.92
N LEU A 300 -6.08 8.57 -20.85
CA LEU A 300 -5.89 9.04 -19.49
C LEU A 300 -5.58 7.84 -18.59
N GLN A 301 -4.45 7.89 -17.89
CA GLN A 301 -4.10 6.89 -16.89
C GLN A 301 -4.19 7.51 -15.50
N LEU A 302 -5.04 6.93 -14.66
CA LEU A 302 -5.24 7.33 -13.27
C LEU A 302 -4.78 6.21 -12.35
N PHE A 303 -3.98 6.57 -11.34
CA PHE A 303 -3.61 5.68 -10.25
C PHE A 303 -4.35 6.09 -8.98
N ASN A 304 -5.24 5.23 -8.50
CA ASN A 304 -5.95 5.45 -7.25
C ASN A 304 -5.01 5.15 -6.07
N GLN A 305 -4.71 6.16 -5.26
CA GLN A 305 -3.72 6.04 -4.19
C GLN A 305 -4.21 5.19 -3.00
N ASP A 306 -5.53 5.08 -2.81
CA ASP A 306 -6.11 4.34 -1.68
C ASP A 306 -6.24 2.84 -2.00
N SER A 307 -6.60 2.50 -3.24
CA SER A 307 -6.76 1.13 -3.70
C SER A 307 -5.55 0.57 -4.46
N MET A 308 -4.55 1.42 -4.74
CA MET A 308 -3.35 1.09 -5.50
C MET A 308 -3.63 0.58 -6.94
N LYS A 309 -4.80 0.93 -7.50
CA LYS A 309 -5.22 0.47 -8.83
C LYS A 309 -4.93 1.48 -9.91
N ILE A 310 -4.42 1.01 -11.05
CA ILE A 310 -4.32 1.80 -12.27
C ILE A 310 -5.56 1.58 -13.13
N THR A 311 -6.19 2.67 -13.57
CA THR A 311 -7.24 2.62 -14.60
C THR A 311 -6.79 3.42 -15.81
N ARG A 312 -6.87 2.78 -16.99
CA ARG A 312 -6.54 3.39 -18.29
C ARG A 312 -7.84 3.62 -19.04
N TYR A 313 -8.15 4.89 -19.27
CA TYR A 313 -9.31 5.31 -20.00
C TYR A 313 -8.93 5.80 -21.40
N THR A 314 -9.86 5.63 -22.32
CA THR A 314 -9.85 6.31 -23.61
C THR A 314 -10.94 7.37 -23.62
N LYS A 315 -10.65 8.48 -24.30
CA LYS A 315 -11.60 9.59 -24.49
C LYS A 315 -12.68 9.18 -25.47
N GLN A 316 -13.93 9.50 -25.17
CA GLN A 316 -15.02 9.37 -26.14
C GLN A 316 -14.72 10.28 -27.34
N MET A 317 -14.65 9.68 -28.53
CA MET A 317 -14.34 10.37 -29.79
C MET A 317 -15.51 11.18 -30.34
#